data_AF-A0A0J7NZE4-F1
#
_entry.id   AF-A0A0J7NZE4-F1
#
_cell.length_a   1.000
_cell.length_b   1.000
_cell.length_c   1.000
_cell.angle_alpha   90.00
_cell.angle_beta   90.00
_cell.angle_gamma   90.00
#
_symmetry.space_group_name_H-M   'P 1'
#
loop_
_entity.id
_entity.type
_entity.pdbx_description
1 polymer ?
#
loop_
_entity_poly.entity_id
_entity_poly.type
_entity_poly.pdbx_seq_one_letter_code
_entity_poly.pdbx_strand_id
1 'polypeptide(L)'
;MILYVECGLITRFEKTKVGDGGGEEDGNEMSSSFKASVEYLGASLEKTACSDATTPETTREDDVVDRELLLRTLDNTLIEIRDTSFTKFVLSQLTESLTVLNSNGISEIVCYGLGRFSQYRSSRCQLALLLCLKARHANARVHVYDPVFRPEEVQVLRALGLEIIETNEEGKRIVHRDRTTLVYMPHCSRQLTNNLLYANWGDGLSNCILLANSFSGIVDNCLRRDVLSMAGYILRIRPYVTEIQLENSFAYEEVFNDLSIHIFTKQELLKAPADFWNSREEPRYLTDDVEFIAAAR
;
A
#
# COMPACT_ATOMS: atom_id res chain seq x y z
N MET A 1 -8.36 -9.54 44.50
CA MET A 1 -6.95 -9.76 44.88
C MET A 1 -6.20 -10.01 43.57
N ILE A 2 -5.94 -8.93 42.82
CA ILE A 2 -4.63 -8.25 42.68
C ILE A 2 -3.54 -9.24 42.25
N LEU A 3 -3.10 -9.14 41.00
CA LEU A 3 -1.76 -8.64 40.66
C LEU A 3 -1.67 -8.37 39.15
N TYR A 4 -1.80 -7.08 38.83
CA TYR A 4 -1.20 -6.45 37.66
C TYR A 4 0.33 -6.61 37.75
N VAL A 5 0.99 -6.84 36.61
CA VAL A 5 2.43 -6.58 36.46
C VAL A 5 2.57 -5.50 35.39
N GLU A 6 2.72 -4.27 35.85
CA GLU A 6 3.29 -3.16 35.09
C GLU A 6 4.78 -3.42 34.88
N CYS A 7 5.31 -3.12 33.69
CA CYS A 7 6.73 -2.88 33.51
C CYS A 7 6.87 -1.51 32.84
N GLY A 8 7.03 -0.49 33.67
CA GLY A 8 7.49 0.82 33.25
C GLY A 8 9.01 0.84 33.13
N LEU A 9 9.52 1.58 32.17
CA LEU A 9 10.84 2.20 32.26
C LEU A 9 10.69 3.68 31.90
N ILE A 10 10.73 4.47 32.96
CA ILE A 10 10.90 5.92 32.96
C ILE A 10 12.41 6.16 32.84
N THR A 11 12.85 6.89 31.82
CA THR A 11 14.11 7.63 31.89
C THR A 11 13.83 9.12 31.74
N ARG A 12 14.00 9.79 32.88
CA ARG A 12 13.95 11.23 33.12
C ARG A 12 15.26 11.82 32.58
N PHE A 13 15.19 12.77 31.65
CA PHE A 13 16.35 13.61 31.32
C PHE A 13 16.13 15.01 31.91
N GLU A 14 17.04 15.38 32.80
CA GLU A 14 17.12 16.69 33.43
C GLU A 14 17.57 17.75 32.42
N LYS A 15 16.95 18.93 32.51
CA LYS A 15 17.37 20.14 31.79
C LYS A 15 18.53 20.80 32.56
N THR A 16 19.65 21.00 31.88
CA THR A 16 20.61 22.07 32.20
C THR A 16 20.82 22.93 30.96
N LYS A 17 20.49 24.22 31.07
CA LYS A 17 20.81 25.29 30.11
C LYS A 17 22.24 25.76 30.36
N VAL A 18 23.02 25.96 29.28
CA VAL A 18 23.95 27.05 28.87
C VAL A 18 24.68 26.47 27.63
N GLY A 19 24.89 27.08 26.47
CA GLY A 19 24.66 28.38 25.85
C GLY A 19 25.38 28.35 24.48
N ASP A 20 24.78 28.99 23.47
CA ASP A 20 25.31 29.51 22.19
C ASP A 20 26.21 28.67 21.24
N GLY A 21 25.86 28.68 19.94
CA GLY A 21 26.70 28.22 18.82
C GLY A 21 25.99 27.30 17.82
N GLY A 22 25.81 27.77 16.58
CA GLY A 22 25.02 27.08 15.54
C GLY A 22 25.69 25.89 14.84
N GLY A 23 24.91 25.24 13.97
CA GLY A 23 25.35 24.19 13.04
C GLY A 23 24.19 23.25 12.67
N GLU A 24 23.98 23.06 11.37
CA GLU A 24 23.09 22.06 10.76
C GLU A 24 23.37 20.63 11.27
N GLU A 25 22.31 19.80 11.34
CA GLU A 25 22.24 18.39 10.89
C GLU A 25 21.03 17.69 11.56
N ASP A 26 19.87 17.67 10.90
CA ASP A 26 18.77 16.76 11.27
C ASP A 26 18.98 15.40 10.59
N GLY A 27 19.78 14.56 11.26
CA GLY A 27 20.05 13.18 10.89
C GLY A 27 19.04 12.19 11.49
N ASN A 28 18.18 11.66 10.63
CA ASN A 28 17.78 10.25 10.54
C ASN A 28 17.67 9.41 11.85
N GLU A 29 16.55 9.53 12.56
CA GLU A 29 16.19 8.67 13.71
C GLU A 29 15.32 7.44 13.32
N MET A 30 15.16 7.17 12.01
CA MET A 30 14.29 6.08 11.50
C MET A 30 14.97 4.69 11.46
N SER A 31 16.21 4.58 11.94
CA SER A 31 17.10 3.42 11.71
C SER A 31 17.12 2.39 12.84
N SER A 32 16.83 2.75 14.10
CA SER A 32 17.05 1.85 15.25
C SER A 32 15.89 0.89 15.52
N SER A 33 14.64 1.39 15.47
CA SER A 33 13.43 0.60 15.74
C SER A 33 13.16 -0.48 14.67
N PHE A 34 13.48 -0.16 13.41
CA PHE A 34 13.35 -1.11 12.30
C PHE A 34 14.42 -2.20 12.34
N LYS A 35 15.69 -1.84 12.57
CA LYS A 35 16.77 -2.82 12.79
C LYS A 35 16.49 -3.73 13.98
N ALA A 36 16.00 -3.18 15.09
CA ALA A 36 15.65 -3.96 16.28
C ALA A 36 14.54 -4.99 16.03
N SER A 37 13.56 -4.64 15.18
CA SER A 37 12.47 -5.56 14.80
C SER A 37 12.98 -6.71 13.91
N VAL A 38 13.95 -6.43 13.04
CA VAL A 38 14.57 -7.42 12.14
C VAL A 38 15.59 -8.31 12.87
N GLU A 39 16.42 -7.75 13.74
CA GLU A 39 17.39 -8.50 14.56
C GLU A 39 16.70 -9.44 15.58
N TYR A 40 15.56 -9.03 16.13
CA TYR A 40 14.75 -9.86 17.03
C TYR A 40 14.15 -11.08 16.32
N LEU A 41 13.81 -10.97 15.03
CA LEU A 41 13.30 -12.07 14.21
C LEU A 41 14.39 -13.12 13.91
N GLY A 42 15.64 -12.68 13.69
CA GLY A 42 16.77 -13.56 13.41
C GLY A 42 17.20 -14.43 14.61
N ALA A 43 17.04 -13.93 15.84
CA ALA A 43 17.52 -14.61 17.05
C ALA A 43 16.59 -15.71 17.59
N SER A 44 15.34 -15.82 17.11
CA SER A 44 14.32 -16.70 17.70
C SER A 44 14.19 -18.09 17.03
N LEU A 45 14.97 -18.40 15.99
CA LEU A 45 14.77 -19.59 15.15
C LEU A 45 15.88 -20.66 15.19
N GLU A 46 16.84 -20.57 16.13
CA GLU A 46 17.72 -21.70 16.42
C GLU A 46 17.02 -22.76 17.29
N LYS A 47 16.17 -23.58 16.67
CA LYS A 47 15.90 -24.98 17.06
C LYS A 47 14.80 -25.55 16.17
N THR A 48 15.18 -26.41 15.22
CA THR A 48 14.71 -27.80 15.04
C THR A 48 15.02 -28.22 13.61
N ALA A 49 15.93 -29.17 13.44
CA ALA A 49 16.20 -29.84 12.18
C ALA A 49 15.83 -31.33 12.31
N CYS A 50 15.21 -31.91 11.29
CA CYS A 50 15.32 -33.34 11.00
C CYS A 50 15.02 -33.61 9.51
N SER A 51 15.74 -34.57 8.95
CA SER A 51 15.90 -34.94 7.55
C SER A 51 14.92 -36.04 7.09
N ASP A 52 14.66 -36.13 5.77
CA ASP A 52 15.12 -37.24 4.91
C ASP A 52 14.54 -37.15 3.48
N ALA A 53 15.32 -37.63 2.51
CA ALA A 53 15.09 -37.57 1.06
C ALA A 53 14.40 -38.84 0.50
N THR A 54 13.85 -38.79 -0.74
CA THR A 54 14.14 -39.72 -1.89
C THR A 54 13.18 -39.56 -3.11
N THR A 55 13.73 -39.05 -4.23
CA THR A 55 13.50 -39.26 -5.71
C THR A 55 12.18 -38.91 -6.46
N PRO A 56 12.25 -38.64 -7.79
CA PRO A 56 11.44 -37.62 -8.46
C PRO A 56 10.40 -38.16 -9.46
N GLU A 57 9.21 -37.55 -9.46
CA GLU A 57 8.27 -37.56 -10.58
C GLU A 57 7.91 -36.11 -10.94
N THR A 58 7.93 -35.83 -12.24
CA THR A 58 7.84 -34.50 -12.85
C THR A 58 6.45 -33.89 -12.69
N THR A 59 6.23 -33.17 -11.59
CA THR A 59 5.16 -32.18 -11.41
C THR A 59 5.78 -30.78 -11.45
N ARG A 60 5.16 -29.86 -12.19
CA ARG A 60 5.59 -28.45 -12.31
C ARG A 60 5.78 -27.85 -10.91
N GLU A 61 6.95 -27.27 -10.67
CA GLU A 61 7.47 -26.83 -9.38
C GLU A 61 6.44 -26.00 -8.58
N ASP A 62 5.83 -26.64 -7.57
CA ASP A 62 5.50 -25.98 -6.31
C ASP A 62 6.82 -25.65 -5.63
N ASP A 63 7.52 -24.64 -6.14
CA ASP A 63 8.76 -24.15 -5.57
C ASP A 63 8.43 -23.64 -4.17
N VAL A 64 8.81 -24.43 -3.16
CA VAL A 64 8.66 -24.08 -1.75
C VAL A 64 9.35 -22.73 -1.55
N VAL A 65 8.61 -21.75 -1.05
CA VAL A 65 9.18 -20.41 -0.82
C VAL A 65 10.18 -20.49 0.32
N ASP A 66 11.47 -20.37 0.02
CA ASP A 66 12.51 -20.22 1.04
C ASP A 66 12.33 -18.87 1.75
N ARG A 67 11.77 -18.93 2.96
CA ARG A 67 11.46 -17.75 3.77
C ARG A 67 12.69 -16.94 4.12
N GLU A 68 13.83 -17.58 4.38
CA GLU A 68 15.06 -16.87 4.77
C GLU A 68 15.62 -16.13 3.56
N LEU A 69 15.67 -16.79 2.40
CA LEU A 69 16.07 -16.15 1.16
C LEU A 69 15.13 -15.00 0.79
N LEU A 70 13.82 -15.16 0.99
CA LEU A 70 12.82 -14.13 0.75
C LEU A 70 13.03 -12.90 1.62
N LEU A 71 13.23 -13.07 2.93
CA LEU A 71 13.50 -11.97 3.86
C LEU A 71 14.80 -11.24 3.49
N ARG A 72 15.88 -11.97 3.25
CA ARG A 72 17.16 -11.37 2.82
C ARG A 72 17.03 -10.59 1.52
N THR A 73 16.26 -11.12 0.57
CA THR A 73 16.01 -10.46 -0.72
C THR A 73 15.15 -9.21 -0.56
N LEU A 74 14.16 -9.25 0.32
CA LEU A 74 13.34 -8.09 0.67
C LEU A 74 14.17 -7.00 1.34
N ASP A 75 15.07 -7.35 2.26
CA ASP A 75 15.97 -6.39 2.92
C ASP A 75 16.88 -5.67 1.91
N ASN A 76 17.47 -6.42 0.97
CA ASN A 76 18.23 -5.82 -0.12
C ASN A 76 17.36 -4.88 -0.98
N THR A 77 16.13 -5.30 -1.28
CA THR A 77 15.18 -4.49 -2.06
C THR A 77 14.78 -3.20 -1.32
N LEU A 78 14.64 -3.25 0.00
CA LEU A 78 14.38 -2.08 0.84
C LEU A 78 15.55 -1.09 0.82
N ILE A 79 16.79 -1.58 0.87
CA ILE A 79 17.99 -0.75 0.75
C ILE A 79 18.03 -0.07 -0.63
N GLU A 80 17.68 -0.79 -1.69
CA GLU A 80 17.62 -0.25 -3.05
C GLU A 80 16.56 0.86 -3.22
N ILE A 81 15.46 0.83 -2.46
CA ILE A 81 14.29 1.68 -2.69
C ILE A 81 14.20 2.87 -1.73
N ARG A 82 14.54 2.68 -0.46
CA ARG A 82 14.20 3.62 0.63
C ARG A 82 14.68 5.04 0.35
N ASP A 83 15.92 5.17 -0.13
CA ASP A 83 16.60 6.47 -0.25
C ASP A 83 16.61 7.02 -1.70
N THR A 84 15.85 6.40 -2.60
CA THR A 84 15.75 6.81 -4.02
C THR A 84 15.02 8.14 -4.18
N SER A 85 15.32 8.85 -5.27
CA SER A 85 14.60 10.07 -5.67
C SER A 85 13.10 9.80 -5.85
N PHE A 86 12.74 8.64 -6.41
CA PHE A 86 11.36 8.24 -6.59
C PHE A 86 10.61 8.12 -5.25
N THR A 87 11.14 7.36 -4.29
CA THR A 87 10.49 7.22 -2.96
C THR A 87 10.35 8.57 -2.27
N LYS A 88 11.41 9.40 -2.29
CA LYS A 88 11.36 10.77 -1.72
C LYS A 88 10.29 11.62 -2.38
N PHE A 89 10.17 11.55 -3.70
CA PHE A 89 9.15 12.26 -4.47
C PHE A 89 7.73 11.81 -4.09
N VAL A 90 7.47 10.50 -4.02
CA VAL A 90 6.17 9.96 -3.57
C VAL A 90 5.81 10.47 -2.17
N LEU A 91 6.75 10.42 -1.22
CA LEU A 91 6.51 10.88 0.15
C LEU A 91 6.26 12.40 0.21
N SER A 92 6.93 13.18 -0.63
CA SER A 92 6.69 14.62 -0.77
C SER A 92 5.29 14.90 -1.30
N GLN A 93 4.89 14.28 -2.41
CA GLN A 93 3.57 14.47 -3.00
C GLN A 93 2.44 14.01 -2.07
N LEU A 94 2.64 12.96 -1.27
CA LEU A 94 1.68 12.57 -0.23
C LEU A 94 1.58 13.61 0.90
N THR A 95 2.69 14.23 1.29
CA THR A 95 2.70 15.30 2.30
C THR A 95 1.96 16.55 1.80
N GLU A 96 2.19 16.94 0.54
CA GLU A 96 1.45 18.02 -0.11
C GLU A 96 -0.05 17.68 -0.23
N SER A 97 -0.38 16.46 -0.63
CA SER A 97 -1.75 15.95 -0.73
C SER A 97 -2.50 16.06 0.60
N LEU A 98 -1.86 15.66 1.71
CA LEU A 98 -2.45 15.80 3.05
C LEU A 98 -2.71 17.26 3.42
N THR A 99 -1.79 18.15 3.04
CA THR A 99 -1.93 19.59 3.26
C THR A 99 -3.14 20.15 2.49
N VAL A 100 -3.27 19.79 1.21
CA VAL A 100 -4.41 20.19 0.37
C VAL A 100 -5.75 19.67 0.91
N LEU A 101 -5.75 18.46 1.48
CA LEU A 101 -6.94 17.85 2.09
C LEU A 101 -7.24 18.36 3.50
N ASN A 102 -6.40 19.25 4.07
CA ASN A 102 -6.47 19.67 5.48
C ASN A 102 -6.51 18.47 6.45
N SER A 103 -5.71 17.45 6.18
CA SER A 103 -5.61 16.24 6.99
C SER A 103 -4.34 16.22 7.84
N ASN A 104 -4.48 15.79 9.09
CA ASN A 104 -3.37 15.69 10.04
C ASN A 104 -2.51 14.43 9.86
N GLY A 105 -2.87 13.55 8.92
CA GLY A 105 -2.09 12.35 8.61
C GLY A 105 -2.93 11.19 8.08
N ILE A 106 -2.23 10.13 7.69
CA ILE A 106 -2.82 8.86 7.26
C ILE A 106 -3.01 7.96 8.50
N SER A 107 -4.23 7.47 8.69
CA SER A 107 -4.59 6.58 9.81
C SER A 107 -4.67 5.11 9.43
N GLU A 108 -4.87 4.85 8.15
CA GLU A 108 -5.01 3.52 7.58
C GLU A 108 -4.38 3.53 6.18
N ILE A 109 -3.60 2.49 5.88
CA ILE A 109 -3.13 2.17 4.54
C ILE A 109 -3.78 0.87 4.12
N VAL A 110 -4.41 0.83 2.95
CA VAL A 110 -5.00 -0.38 2.40
C VAL A 110 -4.32 -0.68 1.08
N CYS A 111 -3.65 -1.81 0.98
CA CYS A 111 -2.97 -2.25 -0.22
C CYS A 111 -3.71 -3.42 -0.86
N TYR A 112 -4.06 -3.26 -2.14
CA TYR A 112 -4.56 -4.36 -2.96
C TYR A 112 -3.59 -4.66 -4.10
N GLY A 113 -3.55 -5.93 -4.53
CA GLY A 113 -2.95 -6.30 -5.82
C GLY A 113 -1.42 -6.21 -5.85
N LEU A 114 -0.75 -6.60 -4.77
CA LEU A 114 0.71 -6.56 -4.67
C LEU A 114 1.42 -7.62 -5.53
N GLY A 115 0.73 -8.73 -5.82
CA GLY A 115 1.26 -9.91 -6.51
C GLY A 115 2.20 -10.77 -5.66
N ARG A 116 2.75 -11.82 -6.31
CA ARG A 116 3.70 -12.76 -5.68
C ARG A 116 5.09 -12.15 -5.55
N PHE A 117 5.36 -11.51 -4.42
CA PHE A 117 6.67 -10.91 -4.13
C PHE A 117 7.78 -11.93 -3.83
N SER A 118 7.47 -13.19 -3.56
CA SER A 118 8.48 -14.26 -3.58
C SER A 118 9.05 -14.50 -4.97
N GLN A 119 8.24 -14.28 -6.02
CA GLN A 119 8.56 -14.63 -7.40
C GLN A 119 8.98 -13.41 -8.23
N TYR A 120 8.26 -12.30 -8.12
CA TYR A 120 8.40 -11.15 -9.02
C TYR A 120 9.12 -9.99 -8.34
N ARG A 121 10.10 -9.41 -9.05
CA ARG A 121 10.84 -8.24 -8.58
C ARG A 121 9.94 -7.02 -8.40
N SER A 122 9.05 -6.76 -9.36
CA SER A 122 8.10 -5.65 -9.31
C SER A 122 7.25 -5.69 -8.03
N SER A 123 6.65 -6.83 -7.72
CA SER A 123 5.90 -7.07 -6.48
C SER A 123 6.75 -6.85 -5.22
N ARG A 124 8.01 -7.27 -5.21
CA ARG A 124 8.94 -6.97 -4.09
C ARG A 124 9.22 -5.50 -3.94
N CYS A 125 9.48 -4.81 -5.03
CA CYS A 125 9.76 -3.38 -5.01
C CYS A 125 8.53 -2.58 -4.55
N GLN A 126 7.33 -2.97 -4.97
CA GLN A 126 6.07 -2.38 -4.50
C GLN A 126 5.83 -2.64 -3.00
N LEU A 127 6.15 -3.85 -2.51
CA LEU A 127 6.12 -4.16 -1.08
C LEU A 127 7.10 -3.27 -0.32
N ALA A 128 8.32 -3.10 -0.83
CA ALA A 128 9.32 -2.24 -0.21
C ALA A 128 8.87 -0.77 -0.15
N LEU A 129 8.20 -0.26 -1.19
CA LEU A 129 7.58 1.08 -1.15
C LEU A 129 6.46 1.15 -0.09
N LEU A 130 5.59 0.14 0.00
CA LEU A 130 4.56 0.05 1.04
C LEU A 130 5.15 0.09 2.45
N LEU A 131 6.28 -0.60 2.67
CA LEU A 131 6.98 -0.57 3.96
C LEU A 131 7.60 0.82 4.25
N CYS A 132 8.08 1.53 3.23
CA CYS A 132 8.51 2.93 3.38
C CYS A 132 7.33 3.84 3.76
N LEU A 133 6.15 3.64 3.16
CA LEU A 133 4.93 4.37 3.52
C LEU A 133 4.50 4.06 4.97
N LYS A 134 4.54 2.79 5.37
CA LYS A 134 4.28 2.37 6.76
C LYS A 134 5.23 3.04 7.75
N ALA A 135 6.52 3.11 7.43
CA ALA A 135 7.52 3.76 8.29
C ALA A 135 7.26 5.26 8.43
N ARG A 136 6.89 5.95 7.33
CA ARG A 136 6.53 7.37 7.33
C ARG A 136 5.26 7.68 8.13
N HIS A 137 4.35 6.71 8.20
CA HIS A 137 3.06 6.81 8.89
C HIS A 137 2.96 5.75 9.99
N ALA A 138 3.88 5.77 10.96
CA ALA A 138 4.06 4.70 11.95
C ALA A 138 2.81 4.31 12.77
N ASN A 139 1.85 5.24 12.93
CA ASN A 139 0.60 4.99 13.63
C ASN A 139 -0.53 4.44 12.74
N ALA A 140 -0.30 4.35 11.42
CA ALA A 140 -1.28 3.83 10.48
C ALA A 140 -1.32 2.30 10.56
N ARG A 141 -2.53 1.75 10.63
CA ARG A 141 -2.73 0.32 10.37
C ARG A 141 -2.57 0.05 8.89
N VAL A 142 -1.90 -1.04 8.53
CA VAL A 142 -1.65 -1.37 7.13
C VAL A 142 -2.30 -2.70 6.82
N HIS A 143 -3.32 -2.66 5.99
CA HIS A 143 -4.05 -3.82 5.51
C HIS A 143 -3.57 -4.20 4.12
N VAL A 144 -3.39 -5.50 3.87
CA VAL A 144 -2.94 -6.01 2.57
C VAL A 144 -3.83 -7.15 2.09
N TYR A 145 -4.14 -7.15 0.81
CA TYR A 145 -4.85 -8.23 0.14
C TYR A 145 -4.30 -8.46 -1.25
N ASP A 146 -3.97 -9.71 -1.53
CA ASP A 146 -3.86 -10.20 -2.89
C ASP A 146 -4.29 -11.66 -2.91
N PRO A 147 -5.20 -12.04 -3.81
CA PRO A 147 -5.64 -13.43 -3.93
C PRO A 147 -4.52 -14.41 -4.30
N VAL A 148 -3.42 -13.93 -4.90
CA VAL A 148 -2.33 -14.78 -5.36
C VAL A 148 -1.22 -14.99 -4.34
N PHE A 149 -1.35 -14.44 -3.12
CA PHE A 149 -0.37 -14.62 -2.05
C PHE A 149 -0.23 -16.10 -1.66
N ARG A 150 1.02 -16.52 -1.47
CA ARG A 150 1.36 -17.84 -0.93
C ARG A 150 1.32 -17.85 0.61
N PRO A 151 1.13 -19.03 1.25
CA PRO A 151 1.14 -19.13 2.71
C PRO A 151 2.40 -18.56 3.39
N GLU A 152 3.57 -18.72 2.76
CA GLU A 152 4.85 -18.20 3.27
C GLU A 152 4.94 -16.68 3.14
N GLU A 153 4.43 -16.13 2.04
CA GLU A 153 4.30 -14.68 1.83
C GLU A 153 3.39 -14.05 2.89
N VAL A 154 2.24 -14.68 3.16
CA VAL A 154 1.33 -14.26 4.23
C VAL A 154 2.02 -14.25 5.60
N GLN A 155 2.83 -15.25 5.92
CA GLN A 155 3.60 -15.28 7.17
C GLN A 155 4.64 -14.15 7.23
N VAL A 156 5.34 -13.87 6.14
CA VAL A 156 6.29 -12.75 6.04
C VAL A 156 5.57 -11.41 6.22
N LEU A 157 4.45 -11.18 5.56
CA LEU A 157 3.66 -9.95 5.70
C LEU A 157 3.22 -9.72 7.15
N ARG A 158 2.73 -10.76 7.84
CA ARG A 158 2.37 -10.67 9.27
C ARG A 158 3.58 -10.37 10.15
N ALA A 159 4.74 -10.98 9.87
CA ALA A 159 5.97 -10.71 10.60
C ALA A 159 6.47 -9.26 10.43
N LEU A 160 6.15 -8.62 9.30
CA LEU A 160 6.42 -7.20 9.03
C LEU A 160 5.41 -6.24 9.67
N GLY A 161 4.42 -6.77 10.41
CA GLY A 161 3.37 -5.98 11.04
C GLY A 161 2.32 -5.45 10.05
N LEU A 162 2.11 -6.17 8.93
CA LEU A 162 1.02 -5.93 7.99
C LEU A 162 -0.16 -6.85 8.35
N GLU A 163 -1.38 -6.34 8.22
CA GLU A 163 -2.61 -7.06 8.52
C GLU A 163 -3.22 -7.64 7.26
N ILE A 164 -3.44 -8.95 7.24
CA ILE A 164 -4.06 -9.63 6.09
C ILE A 164 -5.56 -9.36 6.10
N ILE A 165 -6.11 -8.93 4.96
CA ILE A 165 -7.56 -8.94 4.76
C ILE A 165 -7.94 -10.39 4.41
N GLU A 166 -8.64 -11.07 5.30
CA GLU A 166 -8.92 -12.51 5.17
C GLU A 166 -10.06 -12.82 4.17
N THR A 167 -10.82 -11.81 3.75
CA THR A 167 -11.96 -11.97 2.84
C THR A 167 -11.78 -11.08 1.62
N ASN A 168 -12.07 -11.60 0.43
CA ASN A 168 -12.04 -10.81 -0.78
C ASN A 168 -13.12 -9.73 -0.75
N GLU A 169 -12.73 -8.50 -0.49
CA GLU A 169 -13.62 -7.33 -0.50
C GLU A 169 -13.91 -6.83 -1.93
N GLU A 170 -13.30 -7.42 -2.96
CA GLU A 170 -13.41 -7.02 -4.37
C GLU A 170 -13.08 -5.53 -4.60
N GLY A 171 -12.24 -4.94 -3.74
CA GLY A 171 -11.92 -3.52 -3.75
C GLY A 171 -13.06 -2.60 -3.27
N LYS A 172 -14.16 -3.14 -2.74
CA LYS A 172 -15.35 -2.38 -2.29
C LYS A 172 -15.25 -1.91 -0.83
N ARG A 173 -14.04 -1.73 -0.30
CA ARG A 173 -13.85 -1.24 1.07
C ARG A 173 -14.37 0.18 1.22
N ILE A 174 -15.18 0.40 2.25
CA ILE A 174 -15.69 1.73 2.61
C ILE A 174 -14.69 2.40 3.54
N VAL A 175 -14.16 3.56 3.15
CA VAL A 175 -13.19 4.30 3.96
C VAL A 175 -13.86 4.99 5.14
N HIS A 176 -13.09 5.22 6.20
CA HIS A 176 -13.58 5.95 7.37
C HIS A 176 -13.89 7.41 7.03
N ARG A 177 -15.01 7.94 7.57
CA ARG A 177 -15.46 9.31 7.29
C ARG A 177 -14.67 10.41 8.01
N ASP A 178 -14.01 10.05 9.11
CA ASP A 178 -13.35 11.02 10.01
C ASP A 178 -11.83 10.92 9.97
N ARG A 179 -11.27 10.10 9.07
CA ARG A 179 -9.83 9.84 8.99
C ARG A 179 -9.39 9.61 7.56
N THR A 180 -8.19 10.05 7.24
CA THR A 180 -7.62 9.79 5.91
C THR A 180 -7.11 8.36 5.79
N THR A 181 -7.53 7.71 4.70
CA THR A 181 -7.09 6.39 4.29
C THR A 181 -6.27 6.53 3.01
N LEU A 182 -5.05 5.99 3.00
CA LEU A 182 -4.27 5.83 1.78
C LEU A 182 -4.59 4.46 1.19
N VAL A 183 -5.11 4.42 -0.03
CA VAL A 183 -5.35 3.18 -0.74
C VAL A 183 -4.28 3.02 -1.82
N TYR A 184 -3.44 2.01 -1.67
CA TYR A 184 -2.30 1.71 -2.53
C TYR A 184 -2.61 0.52 -3.45
N MET A 185 -2.73 0.77 -4.74
CA MET A 185 -3.19 -0.21 -5.73
C MET A 185 -2.25 -0.21 -6.95
N PRO A 186 -0.98 -0.60 -6.78
CA PRO A 186 0.00 -0.54 -7.86
C PRO A 186 -0.37 -1.54 -8.97
N HIS A 187 -0.56 -1.05 -10.20
CA HIS A 187 -0.93 -1.87 -11.38
C HIS A 187 -2.12 -2.80 -11.18
N CYS A 188 -3.03 -2.43 -10.26
CA CYS A 188 -4.27 -3.19 -10.07
C CYS A 188 -5.16 -3.11 -11.30
N SER A 189 -6.05 -4.09 -11.42
CA SER A 189 -7.11 -4.04 -12.42
C SER A 189 -7.94 -2.76 -12.23
N ARG A 190 -8.36 -2.16 -13.34
CA ARG A 190 -9.14 -0.92 -13.34
C ARG A 190 -10.50 -1.11 -12.65
N GLN A 191 -11.01 -2.33 -12.69
CA GLN A 191 -12.22 -2.78 -12.02
C GLN A 191 -12.10 -2.65 -10.51
N LEU A 192 -10.94 -2.96 -9.93
CA LEU A 192 -10.73 -2.85 -8.48
C LEU A 192 -10.79 -1.38 -8.02
N THR A 193 -10.11 -0.49 -8.75
CA THR A 193 -10.17 0.96 -8.53
C THR A 193 -11.60 1.49 -8.73
N ASN A 194 -12.28 1.01 -9.76
CA ASN A 194 -13.66 1.37 -10.05
C ASN A 194 -14.64 0.94 -8.93
N ASN A 195 -14.44 -0.25 -8.36
CA ASN A 195 -15.21 -0.75 -7.22
C ASN A 195 -14.99 0.09 -5.96
N LEU A 196 -13.76 0.54 -5.71
CA LEU A 196 -13.46 1.42 -4.59
C LEU A 196 -14.16 2.77 -4.73
N LEU A 197 -14.13 3.36 -5.93
CA LEU A 197 -14.87 4.59 -6.22
C LEU A 197 -16.38 4.39 -6.03
N TYR A 198 -16.93 3.28 -6.52
CA TYR A 198 -18.33 2.90 -6.30
C TYR A 198 -18.68 2.79 -4.81
N ALA A 199 -17.84 2.12 -4.01
CA ALA A 199 -18.09 1.89 -2.59
C ALA A 199 -18.10 3.19 -1.78
N ASN A 200 -17.35 4.20 -2.23
CA ASN A 200 -17.17 5.47 -1.55
C ASN A 200 -17.82 6.67 -2.26
N TRP A 201 -18.64 6.42 -3.29
CA TRP A 201 -19.22 7.44 -4.15
C TRP A 201 -19.95 8.54 -3.36
N GLY A 202 -19.49 9.78 -3.49
CA GLY A 202 -19.96 10.94 -2.73
C GLY A 202 -18.88 11.51 -1.81
N ASP A 203 -19.33 12.13 -0.71
CA ASP A 203 -18.45 12.82 0.25
C ASP A 203 -17.37 11.91 0.87
N GLY A 204 -17.61 10.59 0.90
CA GLY A 204 -16.66 9.59 1.40
C GLY A 204 -15.31 9.63 0.68
N LEU A 205 -15.30 9.98 -0.62
CA LEU A 205 -14.07 10.11 -1.41
C LEU A 205 -13.09 11.13 -0.83
N SER A 206 -13.58 12.17 -0.16
CA SER A 206 -12.71 13.22 0.41
C SER A 206 -11.81 12.77 1.55
N ASN A 207 -12.03 11.55 2.07
CA ASN A 207 -11.18 10.92 3.08
C ASN A 207 -10.21 9.88 2.49
N CYS A 208 -10.14 9.78 1.16
CA CYS A 208 -9.32 8.82 0.46
C CYS A 208 -8.20 9.53 -0.31
N ILE A 209 -6.98 9.00 -0.21
CA ILE A 209 -5.89 9.27 -1.15
C ILE A 209 -5.66 7.98 -1.92
N LEU A 210 -5.66 8.02 -3.25
CA LEU A 210 -5.37 6.84 -4.09
C LEU A 210 -3.99 6.93 -4.69
N LEU A 211 -3.11 5.99 -4.35
CA LEU A 211 -1.87 5.74 -5.07
C LEU A 211 -2.09 4.53 -5.99
N ALA A 212 -2.42 4.78 -7.25
CA ALA A 212 -2.90 3.78 -8.19
C ALA A 212 -2.52 4.14 -9.64
N ASN A 213 -2.92 3.33 -10.61
CA ASN A 213 -2.73 3.65 -12.02
C ASN A 213 -3.36 5.00 -12.42
N SER A 214 -2.77 5.66 -13.41
CA SER A 214 -3.25 6.92 -13.95
C SER A 214 -4.69 6.82 -14.46
N PHE A 215 -5.59 7.66 -13.96
CA PHE A 215 -6.95 7.75 -14.46
C PHE A 215 -6.97 8.30 -15.89
N SER A 216 -6.12 9.28 -16.18
CA SER A 216 -5.93 9.79 -17.54
C SER A 216 -5.41 8.69 -18.47
N GLY A 217 -4.40 7.92 -18.05
CA GLY A 217 -3.89 6.77 -18.79
C GLY A 217 -4.95 5.69 -19.05
N ILE A 218 -5.83 5.44 -18.09
CA ILE A 218 -6.94 4.49 -18.23
C ILE A 218 -7.98 4.97 -19.25
N VAL A 219 -8.37 6.24 -19.18
CA VAL A 219 -9.46 6.78 -19.99
C VAL A 219 -9.03 7.12 -21.41
N ASP A 220 -7.83 7.70 -21.58
CA ASP A 220 -7.39 8.24 -22.87
C ASP A 220 -6.81 7.16 -23.79
N ASN A 221 -6.28 6.07 -23.25
CA ASN A 221 -5.66 4.98 -24.03
C ASN A 221 -6.64 3.85 -24.39
N CYS A 222 -7.92 3.96 -24.07
CA CYS A 222 -8.89 2.89 -24.26
C CYS A 222 -10.15 3.34 -24.98
N LEU A 223 -10.79 2.41 -25.68
CA LEU A 223 -12.05 2.71 -26.34
C LEU A 223 -13.09 3.07 -25.28
N ARG A 224 -13.87 4.13 -25.53
CA ARG A 224 -14.88 4.62 -24.60
C ARG A 224 -15.84 3.53 -24.13
N ARG A 225 -16.20 2.57 -25.00
CA ARG A 225 -17.08 1.44 -24.63
C ARG A 225 -16.46 0.54 -23.55
N ASP A 226 -15.17 0.27 -23.65
CA ASP A 226 -14.43 -0.59 -22.73
C ASP A 226 -14.21 0.12 -21.38
N VAL A 227 -13.95 1.43 -21.43
CA VAL A 227 -13.88 2.27 -20.22
C VAL A 227 -15.24 2.30 -19.52
N LEU A 228 -16.35 2.41 -20.25
CA LEU A 228 -17.69 2.40 -19.65
C LEU A 228 -18.04 1.06 -19.00
N SER A 229 -17.59 -0.08 -19.55
CA SER A 229 -17.86 -1.39 -18.98
C SER A 229 -17.00 -1.70 -17.75
N MET A 230 -15.72 -1.31 -17.75
CA MET A 230 -14.76 -1.71 -16.70
C MET A 230 -14.43 -0.60 -15.69
N ALA A 231 -14.53 0.67 -16.10
CA ALA A 231 -13.98 1.83 -15.42
C ALA A 231 -14.94 3.05 -15.44
N GLY A 232 -16.26 2.81 -15.44
CA GLY A 232 -17.27 3.86 -15.55
C GLY A 232 -17.22 4.92 -14.44
N TYR A 233 -16.88 4.54 -13.21
CA TYR A 233 -16.69 5.48 -12.10
C TYR A 233 -15.41 6.30 -12.24
N ILE A 234 -14.32 5.70 -12.76
CA ILE A 234 -13.07 6.40 -13.07
C ILE A 234 -13.35 7.49 -14.11
N LEU A 235 -14.04 7.14 -15.20
CA LEU A 235 -14.43 8.09 -16.25
C LEU A 235 -15.27 9.25 -15.70
N ARG A 236 -16.24 8.95 -14.82
CA ARG A 236 -17.15 9.94 -14.26
C ARG A 236 -16.48 10.87 -13.26
N ILE A 237 -15.61 10.35 -12.40
CA ILE A 237 -14.98 11.15 -11.33
C ILE A 237 -13.81 11.99 -11.84
N ARG A 238 -13.21 11.62 -12.98
CA ARG A 238 -12.03 12.29 -13.57
C ARG A 238 -12.09 13.84 -13.59
N PRO A 239 -13.23 14.50 -13.89
CA PRO A 239 -13.29 15.96 -13.87
C PRO A 239 -13.23 16.60 -12.47
N TYR A 240 -13.41 15.80 -11.41
CA TYR A 240 -13.56 16.24 -10.01
C TYR A 240 -12.48 15.67 -9.09
N VAL A 241 -11.42 15.09 -9.67
CA VAL A 241 -10.26 14.54 -8.95
C VAL A 241 -9.01 15.27 -9.40
N THR A 242 -8.13 15.57 -8.45
CA THR A 242 -6.78 16.05 -8.78
C THR A 242 -5.89 14.82 -8.91
N GLU A 243 -5.40 14.59 -10.13
CA GLU A 243 -4.45 13.54 -10.47
C GLU A 243 -3.03 14.13 -10.53
N ILE A 244 -2.13 13.57 -9.73
CA ILE A 244 -0.70 13.92 -9.69
C ILE A 244 0.06 12.74 -10.27
N GLN A 245 0.48 12.88 -11.52
CA GLN A 245 1.29 11.86 -12.19
C GLN A 245 2.64 11.71 -11.47
N LEU A 246 3.01 10.49 -11.13
CA LEU A 246 4.33 10.22 -10.57
C LEU A 246 5.31 9.97 -11.71
N GLU A 247 6.33 10.82 -11.80
CA GLU A 247 7.44 10.61 -12.72
C GLU A 247 8.34 9.49 -12.19
N ASN A 248 8.38 8.38 -12.92
CA ASN A 248 9.18 7.23 -12.51
C ASN A 248 10.67 7.49 -12.79
N SER A 249 11.41 7.80 -11.73
CA SER A 249 12.88 7.94 -11.74
C SER A 249 13.60 6.71 -11.18
N PHE A 250 12.89 5.60 -10.99
CA PHE A 250 13.45 4.36 -10.47
C PHE A 250 14.18 3.56 -11.55
N ALA A 251 15.15 2.74 -11.14
CA ALA A 251 16.02 2.01 -12.06
C ALA A 251 15.29 0.95 -12.93
N TYR A 252 14.10 0.51 -12.48
CA TYR A 252 13.26 -0.46 -13.16
C TYR A 252 11.95 0.22 -13.54
N GLU A 253 11.83 0.61 -14.80
CA GLU A 253 10.73 1.44 -15.30
C GLU A 253 9.37 0.74 -15.10
N GLU A 254 9.33 -0.58 -15.29
CA GLU A 254 8.13 -1.40 -15.22
C GLU A 254 7.54 -1.58 -13.81
N VAL A 255 8.24 -1.13 -12.78
CA VAL A 255 7.84 -1.35 -11.38
C VAL A 255 6.86 -0.28 -10.90
N PHE A 256 7.05 0.95 -11.36
CA PHE A 256 6.32 2.14 -10.91
C PHE A 256 5.87 3.03 -12.08
N ASN A 257 5.87 2.53 -13.31
CA ASN A 257 5.28 3.25 -14.44
C ASN A 257 3.78 3.47 -14.23
N ASP A 258 3.21 4.48 -14.89
CA ASP A 258 1.76 4.70 -14.90
C ASP A 258 1.12 4.90 -13.51
N LEU A 259 1.89 5.16 -12.45
CA LEU A 259 1.36 5.43 -11.11
C LEU A 259 1.08 6.92 -10.92
N SER A 260 -0.01 7.21 -10.21
CA SER A 260 -0.48 8.55 -9.90
C SER A 260 -1.05 8.60 -8.49
N ILE A 261 -0.93 9.75 -7.84
CA ILE A 261 -1.66 10.08 -6.61
C ILE A 261 -2.93 10.82 -7.00
N HIS A 262 -4.07 10.36 -6.48
CA HIS A 262 -5.37 10.97 -6.73
C HIS A 262 -5.95 11.47 -5.40
N ILE A 263 -6.33 12.74 -5.38
CA ILE A 263 -6.95 13.39 -4.22
C ILE A 263 -8.30 13.98 -4.59
N PHE A 264 -9.25 13.87 -3.66
CA PHE A 264 -10.62 14.31 -3.82
C PHE A 264 -10.90 15.46 -2.87
N THR A 265 -10.59 16.69 -3.27
CA THR A 265 -10.88 17.84 -2.41
C THR A 265 -12.38 18.09 -2.36
N LYS A 266 -12.90 18.49 -1.20
CA LYS A 266 -14.33 18.85 -1.08
C LYS A 266 -14.72 19.94 -2.07
N GLN A 267 -13.81 20.87 -2.37
CA GLN A 267 -14.03 21.93 -3.34
C GLN A 267 -14.26 21.39 -4.76
N GLU A 268 -13.47 20.42 -5.21
CA GLU A 268 -13.65 19.81 -6.53
C GLU A 268 -14.92 18.94 -6.58
N LEU A 269 -15.20 18.17 -5.54
CA LEU A 269 -16.41 17.34 -5.45
C LEU A 269 -17.70 18.17 -5.48
N LEU A 270 -17.70 19.36 -4.85
CA LEU A 270 -18.84 20.29 -4.86
C LEU A 270 -19.15 20.90 -6.23
N LYS A 271 -18.24 20.82 -7.20
CA LYS A 271 -18.49 21.25 -8.59
C LYS A 271 -19.33 20.24 -9.37
N ALA A 272 -19.51 19.03 -8.85
CA ALA A 272 -20.35 18.03 -9.50
C ALA A 272 -21.83 18.44 -9.47
N PRO A 273 -22.60 18.14 -10.53
CA PRO A 273 -24.05 18.33 -10.55
C PRO A 273 -24.76 17.66 -9.37
N ALA A 274 -25.88 18.21 -8.92
CA ALA A 274 -26.60 17.71 -7.74
C ALA A 274 -27.06 16.25 -7.88
N ASP A 275 -27.35 15.81 -9.10
CA ASP A 275 -27.76 14.44 -9.44
C ASP A 275 -26.59 13.48 -9.70
N PHE A 276 -25.36 13.98 -9.82
CA PHE A 276 -24.16 13.20 -10.14
C PHE A 276 -23.92 12.03 -9.17
N TRP A 277 -24.22 12.26 -7.89
CA TRP A 277 -24.05 11.28 -6.81
C TRP A 277 -25.18 10.25 -6.73
N ASN A 278 -26.34 10.52 -7.37
CA ASN A 278 -27.51 9.65 -7.31
C ASN A 278 -27.35 8.40 -8.18
N SER A 279 -26.60 8.48 -9.29
CA SER A 279 -26.28 7.33 -10.15
C SER A 279 -25.17 6.50 -9.52
N ARG A 280 -25.53 5.59 -8.62
CA ARG A 280 -24.61 4.69 -7.91
C ARG A 280 -24.96 3.22 -8.15
N GLU A 281 -24.99 2.81 -9.40
CA GLU A 281 -25.22 1.43 -9.81
C GLU A 281 -23.98 0.56 -9.51
N GLU A 282 -24.18 -0.60 -8.90
CA GLU A 282 -23.06 -1.53 -8.67
C GLU A 282 -22.44 -1.96 -10.01
N PRO A 283 -21.11 -1.83 -10.18
CA PRO A 283 -20.42 -2.30 -11.38
C PRO A 283 -20.70 -3.78 -11.66
N ARG A 284 -20.93 -4.12 -12.92
CA ARG A 284 -21.09 -5.50 -13.38
C ARG A 284 -20.08 -5.76 -14.49
N TYR A 285 -19.24 -6.75 -14.26
CA TYR A 285 -18.17 -7.14 -15.18
C TYR A 285 -18.51 -8.45 -15.87
N LEU A 286 -17.96 -8.68 -17.07
CA LEU A 286 -18.11 -9.95 -17.75
C LEU A 286 -17.28 -11.02 -17.02
N THR A 287 -17.66 -12.29 -17.13
CA THR A 287 -17.04 -13.39 -16.36
C THR A 287 -15.52 -13.48 -16.51
N ASP A 288 -14.98 -13.13 -17.66
CA ASP A 288 -13.53 -13.17 -17.93
C ASP A 288 -12.79 -12.01 -17.23
N ASP A 289 -13.47 -10.90 -16.96
CA ASP A 289 -12.94 -9.73 -16.24
C ASP A 289 -12.95 -9.93 -14.71
N VAL A 290 -13.76 -10.88 -14.23
CA VAL A 290 -13.94 -11.19 -12.80
C VAL A 290 -12.75 -12.00 -12.27
N GLU A 291 -11.99 -12.72 -13.09
CA GLU A 291 -10.82 -13.49 -12.63
C GLU A 291 -9.77 -12.62 -11.93
N PHE A 292 -9.61 -11.36 -12.36
CA PHE A 292 -8.71 -10.38 -11.76
C PHE A 292 -9.24 -9.72 -10.48
N ILE A 293 -10.51 -9.93 -10.15
CA ILE A 293 -11.18 -9.35 -8.98
C ILE A 293 -11.46 -10.43 -7.94
N ALA A 294 -11.87 -11.61 -8.39
CA ALA A 294 -12.46 -12.65 -7.57
C ALA A 294 -11.50 -13.77 -7.19
N ALA A 295 -10.21 -13.74 -7.59
CA ALA A 295 -9.33 -14.91 -7.51
C ALA A 295 -9.37 -15.63 -6.15
N ALA A 296 -10.22 -16.63 -6.12
CA ALA A 296 -10.44 -17.62 -5.08
C ALA A 296 -11.24 -18.69 -5.83
N ARG A 297 -10.51 -19.56 -6.52
CA ARG A 297 -11.00 -20.89 -6.90
C ARG A 297 -10.06 -21.90 -6.31
#